data_AF-A0A8T6P932-F1
#
_entry.id   AF-A0A8T6P932-F1
#
_cell.length_a   1.000
_cell.length_b   1.000
_cell.length_c   1.000
_cell.angle_alpha   90.00
_cell.angle_beta   90.00
_cell.angle_gamma   90.00
#
_symmetry.space_group_name_H-M   'P 1'
#
loop_
_entity.id
_entity.type
_entity.pdbx_description
1 polymer ?
#
loop_
_entity_poly.entity_id
_entity_poly.type
_entity_poly.pdbx_seq_one_letter_code
_entity_poly.pdbx_strand_id
1 'polypeptide(L)'
;GAALQRPLWASTSTKNPDYPDTLYVDKLIGPHTVNTAPPKTIDAFVDHGSVAVTIEAGIDEAVQVFTDLEQTGVDMTKVTDQLLTEGVDKFATAFNELIAAIEEKCKVIAA
;
A
#
# COMPACT_ATOMS: atom_id res chain seq x y z
N GLY A 1 23.15 14.27 14.45
CA GLY A 1 21.88 14.15 15.20
C GLY A 1 21.15 12.90 14.77
N ALA A 2 20.04 12.53 15.43
CA ALA A 2 19.21 11.39 15.03
C ALA A 2 18.53 11.62 13.67
N ALA A 3 18.29 10.55 12.91
CA ALA A 3 17.60 10.61 11.62
C ALA A 3 16.08 10.58 11.79
N LEU A 4 15.37 11.28 10.90
CA LEU A 4 13.90 11.28 10.86
C LEU A 4 13.37 9.93 10.36
N GLN A 5 12.35 9.38 11.01
CA GLN A 5 11.57 8.27 10.46
C GLN A 5 10.61 8.80 9.40
N ARG A 6 10.79 8.36 8.16
CA ARG A 6 10.01 8.80 7.01
C ARG A 6 8.75 7.95 6.86
N PRO A 7 7.55 8.54 6.70
CA PRO A 7 6.37 7.79 6.30
C PRO A 7 6.61 7.06 4.97
N LEU A 8 6.15 5.82 4.88
CA LEU A 8 6.27 5.00 3.68
C LEU A 8 4.88 4.50 3.24
N TRP A 9 4.50 4.84 2.02
CA TRP A 9 3.28 4.37 1.36
C TRP A 9 3.56 3.05 0.66
N ALA A 10 2.87 1.98 1.06
CA ALA A 10 2.96 0.66 0.45
C ALA A 10 1.63 0.27 -0.19
N SER A 11 1.65 -0.76 -1.03
CA SER A 11 0.46 -1.24 -1.75
C SER A 11 -0.21 -0.16 -2.64
N THR A 12 0.61 0.66 -3.29
CA THR A 12 0.19 1.83 -4.08
C THR A 12 -0.11 1.52 -5.55
N SER A 13 -0.32 0.25 -5.90
CA SER A 13 -0.92 -0.09 -7.21
C SER A 13 -2.43 0.02 -7.14
N THR A 14 -3.00 0.79 -8.07
CA THR A 14 -4.44 0.84 -8.28
C THR A 14 -4.99 -0.56 -8.58
N LYS A 15 -6.06 -0.94 -7.87
CA LYS A 15 -6.69 -2.27 -7.98
C LYS A 15 -7.95 -2.27 -8.84
N ASN A 16 -8.62 -1.12 -8.94
CA ASN A 16 -9.81 -0.95 -9.78
C ASN A 16 -9.40 -0.36 -11.15
N PRO A 17 -9.69 -1.03 -12.28
CA PRO A 17 -9.35 -0.52 -13.61
C PRO A 17 -10.06 0.78 -13.99
N ASP A 18 -11.15 1.16 -13.30
CA ASP A 18 -11.85 2.42 -13.55
C ASP A 18 -11.11 3.65 -13.00
N TYR A 19 -10.04 3.43 -12.24
CA TYR A 19 -9.20 4.48 -11.68
C TYR A 19 -7.86 4.58 -12.42
N PRO A 20 -7.24 5.77 -12.47
CA PRO A 20 -5.88 5.91 -12.98
C PRO A 20 -4.93 4.94 -12.29
N ASP A 21 -4.09 4.25 -13.04
CA ASP A 21 -3.10 3.31 -12.51
C ASP A 21 -1.94 4.00 -11.75
N THR A 22 -1.86 5.33 -11.86
CA THR A 22 -0.98 6.23 -11.09
C THR A 22 -1.62 6.82 -9.83
N LEU A 23 -2.93 6.59 -9.59
CA LEU A 23 -3.74 7.31 -8.58
C LEU A 23 -3.03 7.53 -7.24
N TYR A 24 -2.51 6.46 -6.62
CA TYR A 24 -1.90 6.57 -5.30
C TYR A 24 -0.55 7.28 -5.33
N VAL A 25 0.24 7.11 -6.40
CA VAL A 25 1.54 7.78 -6.50
C VAL A 25 1.32 9.27 -6.70
N ASP A 26 0.42 9.67 -7.61
CA ASP A 26 0.11 11.07 -7.91
C ASP A 26 -0.41 11.85 -6.69
N LYS A 27 -1.12 11.19 -5.78
CA LYS A 27 -1.79 11.85 -4.66
C LYS A 27 -0.98 11.86 -3.36
N LEU A 28 0.09 11.09 -3.25
CA LEU A 28 0.85 10.92 -2.00
C LEU A 28 2.27 11.52 -2.02
N ILE A 29 2.55 12.43 -2.95
CA ILE A 29 3.84 13.09 -3.08
C ILE A 29 4.00 14.17 -1.99
N GLY A 30 5.07 14.05 -1.21
CA GLY A 30 5.39 14.99 -0.14
C GLY A 30 6.84 14.93 0.31
N PRO A 31 7.35 15.98 0.97
CA PRO A 31 8.69 15.95 1.54
C PRO A 31 8.82 14.86 2.60
N HIS A 32 10.01 14.27 2.70
CA HIS A 32 10.35 13.26 3.70
C HIS A 32 9.47 11.99 3.70
N THR A 33 8.77 11.68 2.61
CA THR A 33 8.04 10.41 2.46
C THR A 33 8.76 9.45 1.52
N VAL A 34 8.33 8.19 1.50
CA VAL A 34 8.74 7.15 0.55
C VAL A 34 7.48 6.54 -0.03
N ASN A 35 7.48 6.20 -1.32
CA ASN A 35 6.46 5.33 -1.92
C ASN A 35 7.17 4.07 -2.43
N THR A 36 6.70 2.89 -2.00
CA THR A 36 7.15 1.61 -2.55
C THR A 36 6.08 1.08 -3.49
N ALA A 37 6.44 0.91 -4.75
CA ALA A 37 5.53 0.53 -5.81
C ALA A 37 6.16 -0.61 -6.65
N PRO A 38 5.36 -1.54 -7.18
CA PRO A 38 5.88 -2.56 -8.08
C PRO A 38 6.30 -1.94 -9.42
N PRO A 39 7.16 -2.62 -10.20
CA PRO A 39 7.68 -2.10 -11.47
C PRO A 39 6.60 -1.54 -12.40
N LYS A 40 5.47 -2.26 -12.56
CA LYS A 40 4.36 -1.80 -13.41
C LYS A 40 3.80 -0.42 -13.00
N THR A 41 3.68 -0.15 -11.71
CA THR A 41 3.19 1.15 -11.22
C THR A 41 4.25 2.24 -11.41
N ILE A 42 5.54 1.89 -11.28
CA ILE A 42 6.64 2.80 -11.57
C ILE A 42 6.64 3.16 -13.07
N ASP A 43 6.51 2.17 -13.95
CA ASP A 43 6.47 2.37 -15.40
C ASP A 43 5.30 3.27 -15.81
N ALA A 44 4.10 3.04 -15.27
CA ALA A 44 2.92 3.89 -15.50
C ALA A 44 3.15 5.33 -15.04
N PHE A 45 3.73 5.51 -13.84
CA PHE A 45 4.03 6.85 -13.32
C PHE A 45 5.11 7.56 -14.15
N VAL A 46 6.10 6.84 -14.67
CA VAL A 46 7.12 7.40 -15.58
C VAL A 46 6.51 7.82 -16.92
N ASP A 47 5.55 7.05 -17.45
CA ASP A 47 4.88 7.32 -18.72
C ASP A 47 3.94 8.53 -18.63
N HIS A 48 3.06 8.58 -17.61
CA HIS A 48 1.98 9.57 -17.55
C HIS A 48 1.60 10.01 -16.13
N GLY A 49 2.47 9.84 -15.15
CA GLY A 49 2.27 10.34 -13.78
C GLY A 49 2.33 11.87 -13.69
N SER A 50 1.80 12.41 -12.58
CA SER A 50 1.80 13.85 -12.31
C SER A 50 2.67 14.18 -11.11
N VAL A 51 3.64 15.09 -11.29
CA VAL A 51 4.57 15.50 -10.23
C VAL A 51 4.13 16.84 -9.64
N ALA A 52 3.58 16.80 -8.43
CA ALA A 52 3.28 17.96 -7.60
C ALA A 52 3.37 17.57 -6.13
N VAL A 53 3.61 18.53 -5.22
CA VAL A 53 3.47 18.26 -3.77
C VAL A 53 1.98 18.22 -3.45
N THR A 54 1.45 17.03 -3.21
CA THR A 54 0.00 16.79 -3.07
C THR A 54 -0.40 16.29 -1.69
N ILE A 55 0.55 15.89 -0.83
CA ILE A 55 0.20 15.26 0.45
C ILE A 55 -0.60 16.16 1.40
N GLU A 56 -0.45 17.49 1.25
CA GLU A 56 -1.18 18.50 2.01
C GLU A 56 -2.39 19.07 1.23
N ALA A 57 -2.64 18.59 0.02
CA ALA A 57 -3.78 19.05 -0.77
C ALA A 57 -5.07 18.39 -0.28
N GLY A 58 -6.07 19.21 0.01
CA GLY A 58 -7.42 18.74 0.33
C GLY A 58 -7.57 18.06 1.70
N ILE A 59 -6.86 18.54 2.72
CA ILE A 59 -6.91 17.97 4.07
C ILE A 59 -8.31 18.06 4.67
N ASP A 60 -9.01 19.18 4.47
CA ASP A 60 -10.38 19.36 4.98
C ASP A 60 -11.33 18.35 4.32
N GLU A 61 -11.20 18.12 3.02
CA GLU A 61 -11.95 17.11 2.28
C GLU A 61 -11.60 15.70 2.76
N ALA A 62 -10.33 15.41 3.05
CA ALA A 62 -9.93 14.12 3.60
C ALA A 62 -10.59 13.87 4.97
N VAL A 63 -10.64 14.88 5.85
CA VAL A 63 -11.33 14.81 7.14
C VAL A 63 -12.84 14.61 6.93
N GLN A 64 -13.43 15.30 5.96
CA GLN A 64 -14.85 15.16 5.64
C GLN A 64 -15.17 13.74 5.15
N VAL A 65 -14.31 13.14 4.32
CA VAL A 65 -14.49 11.74 3.86
C VAL A 65 -14.58 10.77 5.04
N PHE A 66 -13.72 10.91 6.06
CA PHE A 66 -13.81 10.07 7.26
C PHE A 66 -15.10 10.31 8.05
N THR A 67 -15.52 11.57 8.16
CA THR A 67 -16.79 11.94 8.81
C THR A 67 -17.99 11.31 8.09
N ASP A 68 -18.02 11.38 6.75
CA ASP A 68 -19.10 10.84 5.93
C ASP A 68 -19.15 9.30 6.01
N LEU A 69 -17.99 8.64 6.03
CA LEU A 69 -17.91 7.19 6.21
C LEU A 69 -18.58 6.75 7.51
N GLU A 70 -18.29 7.42 8.63
CA GLU A 70 -18.93 7.13 9.92
C GLU A 70 -20.45 7.34 9.87
N GLN A 71 -20.92 8.41 9.22
CA GLN A 71 -22.36 8.68 9.06
C GLN A 71 -23.08 7.60 8.23
N THR A 72 -22.38 6.93 7.32
CA THR A 72 -22.92 5.77 6.57
C THR A 72 -22.85 4.46 7.35
N GLY A 73 -22.32 4.47 8.57
CA GLY A 73 -22.16 3.29 9.43
C GLY A 73 -20.88 2.50 9.19
N VAL A 74 -19.90 3.06 8.47
CA VAL A 74 -18.57 2.46 8.31
C VAL A 74 -17.72 2.81 9.52
N ASP A 75 -17.40 1.80 10.34
CA ASP A 75 -16.48 1.93 11.46
C ASP A 75 -15.04 1.72 10.97
N MET A 76 -14.28 2.80 10.88
CA MET A 76 -12.89 2.75 10.43
C MET A 76 -11.96 2.00 11.40
N THR A 77 -12.27 1.94 12.69
CA THR A 77 -11.49 1.14 13.65
C THR A 77 -11.65 -0.33 13.33
N LYS A 78 -12.89 -0.78 13.11
CA LYS A 78 -13.17 -2.17 12.70
C LYS A 78 -12.51 -2.51 11.37
N VAL A 79 -12.55 -1.60 10.39
CA VAL A 79 -11.89 -1.79 9.10
C VAL A 79 -10.38 -1.96 9.28
N THR A 80 -9.72 -1.11 10.07
CA THR A 80 -8.27 -1.23 10.29
C THR A 80 -7.89 -2.48 11.07
N ASP A 81 -8.67 -2.88 12.07
CA ASP A 81 -8.44 -4.12 12.84
C ASP A 81 -8.56 -5.36 11.96
N GLN A 82 -9.56 -5.39 11.08
CA GLN A 82 -9.74 -6.46 10.11
C GLN A 82 -8.57 -6.50 9.11
N LEU A 83 -8.19 -5.36 8.54
CA LEU A 83 -7.07 -5.28 7.59
C LEU A 83 -5.74 -5.71 8.22
N LEU A 84 -5.51 -5.36 9.50
CA LEU A 84 -4.33 -5.80 10.24
C LEU A 84 -4.32 -7.32 10.39
N THR A 85 -5.42 -7.90 10.86
CA THR A 85 -5.54 -9.35 11.07
C THR A 85 -5.32 -10.11 9.76
N GLU A 86 -6.07 -9.75 8.71
CA GLU A 86 -5.91 -10.37 7.40
C GLU A 86 -4.51 -10.15 6.81
N GLY A 87 -3.89 -9.01 7.07
CA GLY A 87 -2.53 -8.71 6.67
C GLY A 87 -1.54 -9.70 7.29
N VAL A 88 -1.59 -9.87 8.62
CA VAL A 88 -0.74 -10.83 9.33
C VAL A 88 -0.94 -12.24 8.79
N ASP A 89 -2.19 -12.66 8.57
CA ASP A 89 -2.51 -13.99 8.03
C ASP A 89 -1.96 -14.21 6.62
N LYS A 90 -2.08 -13.21 5.73
CA LYS A 90 -1.54 -13.25 4.37
C LYS A 90 -0.01 -13.40 4.38
N PHE A 91 0.68 -12.68 5.26
CA PHE A 91 2.13 -12.79 5.41
C PHE A 91 2.54 -14.16 5.97
N ALA A 92 1.87 -14.65 7.01
CA ALA A 92 2.15 -15.97 7.59
C ALA A 92 1.94 -17.09 6.57
N THR A 93 0.86 -17.01 5.79
CA THR A 93 0.56 -17.98 4.72
C THR A 93 1.66 -17.99 3.66
N ALA A 94 2.01 -16.81 3.10
CA ALA A 94 3.07 -16.71 2.10
C ALA A 94 4.43 -17.20 2.62
N PHE A 95 4.73 -16.99 3.90
CA PHE A 95 5.95 -17.50 4.51
C PHE A 95 5.96 -19.03 4.61
N ASN A 96 4.86 -19.64 5.05
CA ASN A 96 4.75 -21.11 5.11
C ASN A 96 4.85 -21.75 3.73
N GLU A 97 4.25 -21.14 2.70
CA GLU A 97 4.37 -21.57 1.31
C GLU A 97 5.82 -21.52 0.83
N LEU A 98 6.55 -20.44 1.16
CA LEU A 98 7.98 -20.31 0.86
C LEU A 98 8.81 -21.43 1.51
N ILE A 99 8.59 -21.71 2.80
CA ILE A 99 9.31 -22.77 3.51
C ILE A 99 9.01 -24.14 2.90
N ALA A 100 7.75 -24.45 2.62
CA ALA A 100 7.37 -25.71 1.98
C ALA A 100 8.03 -25.88 0.60
N ALA A 101 8.11 -24.80 -0.19
CA ALA A 101 8.79 -24.81 -1.49
C ALA A 101 10.30 -25.10 -1.35
N ILE A 102 10.95 -24.54 -0.32
CA ILE A 102 12.37 -24.80 -0.04
C ILE A 102 12.58 -26.27 0.38
N GLU A 103 11.74 -26.79 1.27
CA GLU A 103 11.81 -28.18 1.72
C GLU A 103 11.69 -29.16 0.54
N GLU A 104 10.77 -28.89 -0.38
CA GLU A 104 10.62 -29.72 -1.59
C GLU A 104 11.86 -29.68 -2.47
N LYS A 105 12.46 -28.51 -2.67
CA LYS A 105 13.72 -28.39 -3.41
C LYS A 105 14.87 -29.13 -2.72
N CYS A 106 14.95 -29.09 -1.40
CA CYS A 106 15.97 -29.84 -0.65
C CYS A 106 15.82 -31.35 -0.87
N LYS A 107 14.58 -31.89 -0.85
CA LYS A 107 14.34 -33.31 -1.13
C LYS A 107 14.77 -33.71 -2.54
N VAL A 108 14.46 -32.88 -3.53
CA VAL A 108 14.85 -33.12 -4.93
C VAL A 108 16.37 -33.13 -5.12
N ILE A 109 17.10 -32.27 -4.41
CA ILE A 109 18.57 -32.17 -4.51
C ILE A 109 19.28 -33.31 -3.75
N ALA A 110 18.67 -33.82 -2.67
CA ALA A 110 19.23 -34.89 -1.86
C ALA A 110 19.06 -36.30 -2.45
N ALA A 111 18.21 -36.45 -3.48
CA ALA A 111 17.96 -37.68 -4.23
C ALA A 111 18.95 -37.84 -5.39
#